data_AF-A0A1Q2MHF2-F1
#
_entry.id   AF-A0A1Q2MHF2-F1
#
_cell.length_a   1.000
_cell.length_b   1.000
_cell.length_c   1.000
_cell.angle_alpha   90.00
_cell.angle_beta   90.00
_cell.angle_gamma   90.00
#
_symmetry.space_group_name_H-M   'P 1'
#
loop_
_entity.id
_entity.type
_entity.pdbx_description
1 polymer ?
#
loop_
_entity_poly.entity_id
_entity_poly.type
_entity_poly.pdbx_seq_one_letter_code
_entity_poly.pdbx_strand_id
1 'polypeptide(L)'
;MFLSAQNIKNEKLDLFQYNYISEELHNQLTRHKKVVKGDLLQVRVGGAATIGQTCVIEIENDFSIYVSLCHIRLNEKACNYYIFKHLQAEA
;
A
#
# COMPACT_ATOMS: atom_id res chain seq x y z
N MET A 1 5.85 0.36 11.35
CA MET A 1 6.63 0.01 10.14
C MET A 1 6.56 1.15 9.15
N PHE A 2 7.57 1.33 8.28
CA PHE A 2 7.52 2.31 7.19
C PHE A 2 7.73 1.61 5.84
N LEU A 3 6.67 1.58 5.04
CA LEU A 3 6.59 0.79 3.81
C LEU A 3 6.73 1.67 2.58
N SER A 4 7.44 1.19 1.56
CA SER A 4 7.60 1.90 0.28
C SER A 4 7.33 0.96 -0.89
N ALA A 5 7.48 1.43 -2.13
CA ALA A 5 7.36 0.61 -3.33
C ALA A 5 8.14 -0.72 -3.28
N GLN A 6 9.27 -0.79 -2.55
CA GLN A 6 10.05 -2.03 -2.40
C GLN A 6 9.30 -3.13 -1.63
N ASN A 7 8.29 -2.75 -0.86
CA ASN A 7 7.46 -3.65 -0.07
C ASN A 7 6.26 -4.19 -0.86
N ILE A 8 6.12 -3.84 -2.13
CA ILE A 8 5.14 -4.44 -3.03
C ILE A 8 5.90 -5.32 -4.02
N LYS A 9 5.68 -6.64 -3.93
CA LYS A 9 6.30 -7.62 -4.83
C LYS A 9 5.30 -8.67 -5.23
N ASN A 10 5.24 -8.98 -6.52
CA ASN A 10 4.30 -9.97 -7.07
C ASN A 10 2.88 -9.72 -6.57
N GLU A 11 2.46 -8.44 -6.58
CA GLU A 11 1.13 -7.99 -6.16
C GLU A 11 0.79 -8.24 -4.68
N LYS A 12 1.80 -8.50 -3.85
CA LYS A 12 1.66 -8.79 -2.42
C LYS A 12 2.53 -7.86 -1.60
N LEU A 13 2.12 -7.69 -0.34
CA LEU A 13 2.90 -7.00 0.66
C LEU A 13 4.07 -7.89 1.11
N ASP A 14 5.30 -7.47 0.84
CA ASP A 14 6.53 -8.09 1.32
C ASP A 14 7.05 -7.34 2.56
N LEU A 15 7.02 -8.03 3.69
CA LEU A 15 7.46 -7.53 5.00
C LEU A 15 8.78 -8.15 5.46
N PHE A 16 9.52 -8.85 4.58
CA PHE A 16 10.82 -9.41 4.92
C PHE A 16 11.81 -8.33 5.38
N GLN A 17 11.79 -7.17 4.73
CA GLN A 17 12.53 -5.98 5.16
C GLN A 17 11.71 -4.70 4.98
N TYR A 18 11.78 -3.81 5.95
CA TYR A 18 11.15 -2.50 5.93
C TYR A 18 11.93 -1.51 6.77
N ASN A 19 11.64 -0.23 6.59
CA ASN A 19 12.29 0.85 7.32
C ASN A 19 11.52 1.20 8.61
N TYR A 20 12.21 1.92 9.50
CA TYR A 20 11.64 2.49 10.71
C TYR A 20 11.66 4.02 10.63
N ILE A 21 10.67 4.63 11.25
CA ILE A 21 10.56 6.08 11.44
C ILE A 21 10.21 6.35 12.90
N SER A 22 10.40 7.59 13.35
CA SER A 22 9.97 8.00 14.69
C SER A 22 8.45 7.90 14.83
N GLU A 23 7.99 7.70 16.06
CA GLU A 23 6.57 7.70 16.39
C GLU A 23 5.92 9.05 16.07
N GLU A 24 6.64 10.16 16.30
CA GLU A 24 6.18 11.51 15.94
C GLU A 24 5.87 11.62 14.44
N LEU A 25 6.79 11.16 13.58
CA LEU A 25 6.58 11.20 12.13
C LEU A 25 5.45 10.25 11.72
N HIS A 26 5.34 9.07 12.34
CA HIS A 26 4.23 8.16 12.10
C HIS A 26 2.88 8.83 12.42
N ASN A 27 2.76 9.48 13.57
CA ASN A 27 1.56 10.19 14.00
C ASN A 27 1.22 11.36 13.06
N GLN A 28 2.24 12.10 12.58
CA GLN A 28 2.06 13.16 11.58
C GLN A 28 1.54 12.60 10.24
N LEU A 29 2.16 11.55 9.72
CA LEU A 29 1.81 10.95 8.42
C LEU A 29 0.42 10.31 8.42
N THR A 30 0.01 9.75 9.56
CA THR A 30 -1.24 8.98 9.66
C THR A 30 -2.41 9.76 10.26
N ARG A 31 -2.19 11.01 10.67
CA ARG A 31 -3.17 11.86 11.36
C ARG A 31 -4.56 11.88 10.72
N HIS A 32 -4.60 11.92 9.38
CA HIS A 32 -5.86 12.06 8.64
C HIS A 32 -6.33 10.77 7.97
N LYS A 33 -5.38 9.92 7.58
CA LYS A 33 -5.67 8.64 6.93
C LYS A 33 -4.65 7.58 7.34
N LYS A 34 -5.10 6.67 8.20
CA LYS A 34 -4.46 5.38 8.42
C LYS A 34 -4.84 4.41 7.32
N VAL A 35 -3.89 3.58 6.90
CA VAL A 35 -4.16 2.41 6.06
C VAL A 35 -4.73 1.32 6.97
N VAL A 36 -5.75 0.60 6.50
CA VAL A 36 -6.38 -0.50 7.25
C VAL A 36 -6.52 -1.73 6.38
N LYS A 37 -6.78 -2.87 7.01
CA LYS A 37 -7.07 -4.13 6.32
C LYS A 37 -8.19 -3.93 5.29
N GLY A 38 -7.97 -4.46 4.09
CA GLY A 38 -8.85 -4.34 2.93
C GLY A 38 -8.52 -3.17 2.01
N ASP A 39 -7.78 -2.16 2.46
CA ASP A 39 -7.33 -1.10 1.55
C ASP A 39 -6.39 -1.64 0.46
N LEU A 40 -6.22 -0.86 -0.59
CA LEU A 40 -5.22 -1.13 -1.61
C LEU A 40 -4.06 -0.15 -1.48
N LEU A 41 -2.85 -0.66 -1.69
CA LEU A 41 -1.65 0.15 -1.94
C LEU A 41 -1.17 -0.10 -3.36
N GLN A 42 -0.95 0.97 -4.11
CA GLN A 42 -0.42 0.91 -5.48
C GLN A 42 0.92 1.63 -5.56
N VAL A 43 1.88 1.06 -6.28
CA VAL A 43 3.15 1.72 -6.56
C VAL A 43 2.93 2.89 -7.54
N ARG A 44 3.14 4.10 -7.03
CA ARG A 44 3.06 5.38 -7.77
C ARG A 44 4.42 5.81 -8.32
N VAL A 45 5.50 5.48 -7.62
CA VAL A 45 6.87 5.81 -8.03
C VAL A 45 7.71 4.55 -7.84
N GLY A 46 8.24 4.01 -8.94
CA GLY A 46 8.99 2.76 -8.97
C GLY A 46 9.70 2.56 -10.30
N GLY A 47 10.40 1.44 -10.45
CA GLY A 47 10.99 1.05 -11.72
C GLY A 47 9.94 0.48 -12.68
N ALA A 48 10.32 0.24 -13.94
CA ALA A 48 9.40 -0.28 -14.97
C ALA A 48 8.70 -1.59 -14.57
N ALA A 49 9.35 -2.43 -13.77
CA ALA A 49 8.79 -3.69 -13.31
C ALA A 49 7.87 -3.56 -12.08
N THR A 50 7.91 -2.44 -11.35
CA THR A 50 7.16 -2.26 -10.09
C THR A 50 6.10 -1.19 -10.16
N ILE A 51 6.22 -0.20 -11.05
CA ILE A 51 5.23 0.85 -11.24
C ILE A 51 3.86 0.25 -11.56
N GLY A 52 2.80 0.74 -10.91
CA GLY A 52 1.43 0.23 -11.08
C GLY A 52 1.11 -1.05 -10.31
N GLN A 53 2.11 -1.79 -9.81
CA GLN A 53 1.83 -2.96 -8.97
C GLN A 53 0.97 -2.54 -7.77
N THR A 54 -0.10 -3.29 -7.58
CA THR A 54 -1.06 -3.05 -6.50
C THR A 54 -1.08 -4.25 -5.56
N CYS A 55 -1.40 -4.06 -4.28
CA CYS A 55 -1.71 -5.15 -3.36
C CYS A 55 -2.92 -4.79 -2.49
N VAL A 56 -3.64 -5.79 -2.01
CA VAL A 56 -4.64 -5.65 -0.95
C VAL A 56 -3.95 -5.83 0.41
N ILE A 57 -4.28 -4.98 1.38
CA ILE A 57 -3.72 -5.04 2.73
C ILE A 57 -4.45 -6.10 3.55
N GLU A 58 -3.74 -7.14 3.94
CA GLU A 58 -4.29 -8.27 4.72
C GLU A 58 -3.93 -8.22 6.22
N ILE A 59 -3.00 -7.35 6.60
CA ILE A 59 -2.53 -7.19 7.98
C ILE A 59 -3.36 -6.15 8.74
N GLU A 60 -3.41 -6.29 10.07
CA GLU A 60 -4.08 -5.32 10.96
C GLU A 60 -3.09 -4.38 11.68
N ASN A 61 -1.78 -4.57 11.48
CA ASN A 61 -0.76 -3.77 12.12
C ASN A 61 -0.81 -2.30 11.68
N ASP A 62 -0.39 -1.39 12.56
CA ASP A 62 -0.23 0.03 12.25
C ASP A 62 1.11 0.29 11.52
N PHE A 63 1.06 1.11 10.47
CA PHE A 63 2.22 1.46 9.67
C PHE A 63 2.02 2.78 8.91
N SER A 64 3.14 3.35 8.50
CA SER A 64 3.18 4.48 7.56
C SER A 64 3.63 4.02 6.19
N ILE A 65 3.21 4.75 5.17
CA ILE A 65 3.65 4.55 3.79
C ILE A 65 4.49 5.73 3.30
N TYR A 66 5.47 5.46 2.45
CA TYR A 66 6.25 6.48 1.77
C TYR A 66 5.52 6.98 0.51
N VAL A 67 5.95 8.13 -0.02
CA VAL A 67 5.30 8.82 -1.16
C VAL A 67 5.28 7.98 -2.44
N SER A 68 6.12 6.95 -2.51
CA SER A 68 6.15 5.99 -3.62
C SER A 68 4.93 5.08 -3.68
N LEU A 69 4.10 5.06 -2.63
CA LEU A 69 2.83 4.32 -2.57
C LEU A 69 1.64 5.28 -2.59
N CYS A 70 0.62 4.91 -3.37
CA CYS A 70 -0.70 5.50 -3.35
C CYS A 70 -1.61 4.69 -2.43
N HIS A 71 -2.31 5.35 -1.51
CA HIS A 71 -3.35 4.75 -0.67
C HIS A 71 -4.71 4.86 -1.34
N ILE A 72 -5.36 3.72 -1.56
CA ILE A 72 -6.70 3.64 -2.14
C ILE A 72 -7.64 2.96 -1.14
N ARG A 73 -8.62 3.71 -0.65
CA ARG A 73 -9.73 3.19 0.15
C ARG A 73 -11.00 3.18 -0.68
N LEU A 74 -11.60 2.01 -0.78
CA LEU A 74 -12.85 1.82 -1.47
C LEU A 74 -14.02 2.03 -0.50
N ASN A 75 -15.15 2.46 -1.04
CA ASN A 75 -16.39 2.52 -0.28
C ASN A 75 -17.01 1.11 -0.19
N GLU A 76 -17.99 0.97 0.71
CA GLU A 76 -18.71 -0.29 0.96
C GLU A 76 -19.44 -0.89 -0.25
N LYS A 77 -19.64 -0.11 -1.32
CA LYS A 77 -20.31 -0.58 -2.54
C LYS A 77 -19.35 -1.24 -3.52
N ALA A 78 -18.05 -1.12 -3.31
CA ALA A 78 -17.02 -1.66 -4.18
C ALA A 78 -16.41 -2.94 -3.57
N CYS A 79 -16.12 -3.92 -4.43
CA CYS A 79 -15.38 -5.11 -4.04
C CYS A 79 -13.88 -4.88 -4.25
N ASN A 80 -13.12 -4.89 -3.15
CA ASN A 80 -11.69 -4.58 -3.18
C ASN A 80 -10.91 -5.52 -4.08
N TYR A 81 -11.25 -6.81 -4.08
CA TYR A 81 -10.59 -7.80 -4.91
C TYR A 81 -10.91 -7.62 -6.40
N TYR A 82 -12.13 -7.20 -6.74
CA TYR A 82 -12.49 -6.87 -8.12
C TYR A 82 -11.67 -5.67 -8.63
N ILE A 83 -11.59 -4.60 -7.85
CA ILE A 83 -10.79 -3.41 -8.21
C ILE A 83 -9.31 -3.75 -8.29
N PHE A 84 -8.78 -4.50 -7.32
CA PHE A 84 -7.42 -5.02 -7.36
C PHE A 84 -7.16 -5.75 -8.67
N LYS A 85 -8.00 -6.72 -9.06
CA LYS A 85 -7.87 -7.45 -10.32
C LYS A 85 -7.97 -6.55 -11.56
N HIS A 86 -8.83 -5.54 -11.53
CA HIS A 86 -8.96 -4.59 -12.63
C HIS A 86 -7.72 -3.69 -12.78
N LEU A 87 -7.08 -3.32 -11.67
CA LEU A 87 -5.85 -2.52 -11.69
C LEU A 87 -4.62 -3.30 -12.15
N GLN A 88 -4.67 -4.64 -12.11
CA GLN A 88 -3.64 -5.52 -12.70
C GLN A 88 -3.86 -5.80 -14.19
N ALA A 89 -4.83 -5.13 -14.84
CA ALA A 89 -5.21 -5.46 -16.22
C ALA A 89 -4.01 -5.37 -17.18
N GLU A 90 -3.93 -6.41 -18.00
CA GLU A 90 -2.80 -6.85 -18.81
C GLU A 90 -2.20 -5.75 -19.71
N ALA A 91 -0.87 -5.74 -19.79
CA ALA A 91 -0.14 -5.08 -20.88
C ALA A 91 -0.31 -5.86 -22.18
#